data_AF-A0A1F3SWJ3-F1
#
_entry.id   AF-A0A1F3SWJ3-F1
#
_cell.length_a   1.000
_cell.length_b   1.000
_cell.length_c   1.000
_cell.angle_alpha   90.00
_cell.angle_beta   90.00
_cell.angle_gamma   90.00
#
_symmetry.space_group_name_H-M   'P 1'
#
loop_
_entity.id
_entity.type
_entity.pdbx_description
1 polymer ?
#
loop_
_entity_poly.entity_id
_entity_poly.type
_entity_poly.pdbx_seq_one_letter_code
_entity_poly.pdbx_strand_id
1 'polypeptide(L)'
;MPHDIGLIPMHSGDSPESGLIVRECRLQLLDPLATPSDCWLLRRSQDVRIVNDQWIIDLVGPGPTAGRWTRVSPLISQTSDGHSRWQWEPSGKNGFIKENGLWLFEGKRPHFNEFHWTFTSKAPRLTYYEQSEPVCDYFSVGPDRTLLIAANSEIAQQKWPAIQASVLNEYRYTVTAPRIATPNWKILMSEEKQVPWRELMGLESATAPSPSRQQLIHEIQAKTSPLAELFAKVEDEELRTKLILEMSKMQCSALVWTVGQKIRFGAKIRDSEKTPKSLMIEPPASLNPAELQEALQSAQSQLFVNVSLYRGGVFFVAEEVYIRDSLIEVVLPKLLYQVQRRSHFRLYVPEEKAMFIRIGDQFHRILNLSGGGAAFATGQVNSAVFTNGTMLPKVSFQIYNEKIHCKAEVRWSKPFADAPEGSELTVGLQFHNLREADEQRLNLYVLEEGFEYFRQHVLSNP
;
A
#
# COMPACT_ATOMS: atom_id res chain seq x y z
N MET A 1 3.82 -64.44 -46.67
CA MET A 1 3.98 -64.30 -45.21
C MET A 1 4.20 -62.82 -44.92
N PRO A 2 3.17 -62.05 -44.53
CA PRO A 2 3.34 -60.64 -44.20
C PRO A 2 3.74 -60.49 -42.72
N HIS A 3 4.57 -59.48 -42.44
CA HIS A 3 4.99 -59.09 -41.10
C HIS A 3 3.92 -58.22 -40.44
N ASP A 4 3.36 -58.68 -39.33
CA ASP A 4 2.52 -57.88 -38.44
C ASP A 4 3.42 -56.94 -37.61
N ILE A 5 3.23 -55.63 -37.82
CA ILE A 5 3.80 -54.57 -36.98
C ILE A 5 2.75 -54.27 -35.91
N GLY A 6 2.96 -54.78 -34.69
CA GLY A 6 2.12 -54.48 -33.53
C GLY A 6 2.29 -53.02 -33.09
N LEU A 7 1.21 -52.25 -33.19
CA LEU A 7 1.10 -50.91 -32.60
C LEU A 7 1.02 -51.00 -31.07
N ILE A 8 1.97 -50.35 -30.38
CA ILE A 8 1.92 -50.14 -28.94
C ILE A 8 0.93 -48.99 -28.67
N PRO A 9 -0.09 -49.16 -27.81
CA PRO A 9 -0.99 -48.07 -27.47
C PRO A 9 -0.23 -47.04 -26.63
N MET A 10 -0.14 -45.80 -27.12
CA MET A 10 0.25 -44.66 -26.31
C MET A 10 -0.87 -44.37 -25.32
N HIS A 11 -0.69 -44.74 -24.06
CA HIS A 11 -1.48 -44.19 -22.98
C HIS A 11 -1.16 -42.69 -22.89
N SER A 12 -2.14 -41.86 -23.28
CA SER A 12 -2.18 -40.44 -22.99
C SER A 12 -2.09 -40.27 -21.48
N GLY A 13 -0.91 -39.84 -21.01
CA GLY A 13 -0.68 -39.53 -19.61
C GLY A 13 -1.49 -38.31 -19.21
N ASP A 14 -2.62 -38.55 -18.57
CA ASP A 14 -3.25 -37.58 -17.69
C ASP A 14 -2.23 -37.24 -16.61
N SER A 15 -1.55 -36.11 -16.80
CA SER A 15 -0.70 -35.53 -15.76
C SER A 15 -1.65 -35.20 -14.62
N PRO A 16 -1.50 -35.79 -13.43
CA PRO A 16 -2.38 -35.48 -12.31
C PRO A 16 -2.25 -33.98 -12.07
N GLU A 17 -3.35 -33.24 -12.27
CA GLU A 17 -3.41 -31.83 -11.90
C GLU A 17 -2.95 -31.73 -10.45
N SER A 18 -1.73 -31.24 -10.27
CA SER A 18 -1.07 -31.18 -8.97
C SER A 18 -1.70 -30.04 -8.18
N GLY A 19 -2.93 -30.27 -7.72
CA GLY A 19 -3.62 -29.39 -6.80
C GLY A 19 -2.76 -29.20 -5.56
N LEU A 20 -2.64 -27.95 -5.10
CA LEU A 20 -1.92 -27.62 -3.88
C LEU A 20 -2.62 -28.28 -2.68
N ILE A 21 -1.95 -29.24 -2.05
CA ILE A 21 -2.47 -29.88 -0.84
C ILE A 21 -2.05 -29.03 0.35
N VAL A 22 -3.01 -28.29 0.91
CA VAL A 22 -2.85 -27.56 2.18
C VAL A 22 -3.22 -28.51 3.32
N ARG A 23 -2.31 -28.69 4.28
CA ARG A 23 -2.54 -29.55 5.46
C ARG A 23 -2.74 -28.73 6.71
N GLU A 24 -3.48 -29.30 7.67
CA GLU A 24 -3.60 -28.74 9.01
C GLU A 24 -2.22 -28.64 9.68
N CYS A 25 -1.94 -27.48 10.26
CA CYS A 25 -0.68 -27.15 10.91
C CYS A 25 -0.87 -27.17 12.42
N ARG A 26 -0.12 -28.03 13.13
CA ARG A 26 -0.07 -28.02 14.60
C ARG A 26 1.11 -27.16 15.06
N LEU A 27 0.81 -26.12 15.82
CA LEU A 27 1.77 -25.16 16.35
C LEU A 27 1.78 -25.22 17.87
N GLN A 28 2.96 -25.35 18.48
CA GLN A 28 3.14 -25.22 19.92
C GLN A 28 4.10 -24.06 20.20
N LEU A 29 3.60 -23.04 20.90
CA LEU A 29 4.43 -21.93 21.36
C LEU A 29 5.23 -22.39 22.59
N LEU A 30 6.55 -22.22 22.53
CA LEU A 30 7.48 -22.43 23.63
C LEU A 30 7.72 -21.11 24.38
N ASP A 31 8.41 -21.20 25.51
CA ASP A 31 8.86 -20.02 26.25
C ASP A 31 9.73 -19.10 25.37
N PRO A 32 9.65 -17.78 25.56
CA PRO A 32 10.45 -16.84 24.77
C PRO A 32 11.95 -17.05 24.96
N LEU A 33 12.73 -16.81 23.91
CA LEU A 33 14.19 -16.94 24.00
C LEU A 33 14.78 -15.85 24.91
N ALA A 34 15.70 -16.26 25.79
CA ALA A 34 16.45 -15.34 26.65
C ALA A 34 17.73 -14.79 25.98
N THR A 35 18.04 -15.23 24.74
CA THR A 35 19.28 -14.83 24.07
C THR A 35 19.22 -13.36 23.65
N PRO A 36 20.25 -12.55 23.98
CA PRO A 36 20.34 -11.16 23.53
C PRO A 36 20.41 -10.99 22.02
N SER A 37 20.66 -12.05 21.27
CA SER A 37 20.69 -12.06 19.79
C SER A 37 19.34 -12.43 19.17
N ASP A 38 18.28 -12.57 19.96
CA ASP A 38 16.94 -12.78 19.43
C ASP A 38 16.49 -11.54 18.66
N CYS A 39 16.06 -11.76 17.42
CA CYS A 39 15.64 -10.72 16.48
C CYS A 39 14.55 -11.22 15.52
N TRP A 40 13.95 -12.37 15.81
CA TRP A 40 12.90 -12.97 15.00
C TRP A 40 11.56 -12.85 15.72
N LEU A 41 10.51 -12.54 14.96
CA LEU A 41 9.18 -12.29 15.48
C LEU A 41 8.16 -13.04 14.64
N LEU A 42 7.32 -13.85 15.27
CA LEU A 42 6.12 -14.39 14.67
C LEU A 42 4.97 -13.39 14.86
N ARG A 43 4.37 -12.86 13.79
CA ARG A 43 3.27 -11.89 13.95
C ARG A 43 1.97 -12.58 14.33
N ARG A 44 1.66 -13.68 13.65
CA ARG A 44 0.41 -14.42 13.81
C ARG A 44 0.65 -15.92 13.63
N SER A 45 -0.17 -16.75 14.24
CA SER A 45 -0.08 -18.21 14.05
C SER A 45 -0.38 -18.63 12.60
N GLN A 46 -1.15 -17.84 11.85
CA GLN A 46 -1.44 -18.08 10.42
C GLN A 46 -0.25 -17.85 9.50
N ASP A 47 0.83 -17.20 9.98
CA ASP A 47 2.08 -17.06 9.23
C ASP A 47 2.83 -18.42 9.14
N VAL A 48 2.31 -19.48 9.77
CA VAL A 48 2.80 -20.86 9.67
C VAL A 48 1.80 -21.72 8.91
N ARG A 49 2.24 -22.36 7.84
CA ARG A 49 1.40 -23.27 7.03
C ARG A 49 2.18 -24.44 6.46
N ILE A 50 1.48 -25.51 6.10
CA ILE A 50 2.05 -26.67 5.39
C ILE A 50 1.44 -26.73 3.98
N VAL A 51 2.31 -26.65 2.97
CA VAL A 51 1.93 -26.74 1.55
C VAL A 51 2.81 -27.79 0.88
N ASN A 52 2.19 -28.79 0.24
CA ASN A 52 2.91 -29.87 -0.46
C ASN A 52 3.97 -30.54 0.43
N ASP A 53 3.61 -30.86 1.67
CA ASP A 53 4.49 -31.49 2.67
C ASP A 53 5.69 -30.62 3.12
N GLN A 54 5.72 -29.34 2.75
CA GLN A 54 6.73 -28.38 3.20
C GLN A 54 6.11 -27.38 4.16
N TRP A 55 6.81 -27.12 5.26
CA TRP A 55 6.52 -26.00 6.12
C TRP A 55 6.92 -24.70 5.43
N ILE A 56 6.03 -23.71 5.53
CA ILE A 56 6.26 -22.33 5.14
C ILE A 56 6.01 -21.49 6.38
N ILE A 57 7.06 -20.81 6.85
CA ILE A 57 7.07 -20.02 8.08
C ILE A 57 7.47 -18.60 7.70
N ASP A 58 6.55 -17.66 7.85
CA ASP A 58 6.78 -16.24 7.61
C ASP A 58 7.12 -15.54 8.94
N LEU A 59 8.34 -15.04 9.06
CA LEU A 59 8.82 -14.34 10.26
C LEU A 59 9.24 -12.93 9.92
N VAL A 60 9.06 -12.04 10.88
CA VAL A 60 9.64 -10.71 10.80
C VAL A 60 11.01 -10.71 11.48
N GLY A 61 11.99 -10.11 10.82
CA GLY A 61 13.37 -10.04 11.31
C GLY A 61 14.18 -9.04 10.51
N PRO A 62 15.50 -8.92 10.77
CA PRO A 62 16.35 -7.92 10.14
C PRO A 62 16.25 -7.98 8.60
N GLY A 63 16.00 -6.84 7.94
CA GLY A 63 15.87 -6.76 6.49
C GLY A 63 17.18 -7.08 5.76
N PRO A 64 17.16 -7.28 4.42
CA PRO A 64 18.37 -7.65 3.67
C PRO A 64 19.47 -6.58 3.68
N THR A 65 19.15 -5.31 3.97
CA THR A 65 20.16 -4.28 4.26
C THR A 65 20.99 -4.59 5.51
N ALA A 66 20.42 -5.31 6.47
CA ALA A 66 21.07 -5.71 7.72
C ALA A 66 21.84 -7.04 7.61
N GLY A 67 21.77 -7.74 6.49
CA GLY A 67 22.49 -8.99 6.32
C GLY A 67 21.90 -9.87 5.24
N ARG A 68 22.51 -11.02 5.03
CA ARG A 68 22.11 -11.95 3.98
C ARG A 68 22.28 -13.39 4.43
N TRP A 69 21.43 -14.25 3.88
CA TRP A 69 21.61 -15.69 4.01
C TRP A 69 22.62 -16.22 2.99
N THR A 70 23.70 -16.81 3.49
CA THR A 70 24.72 -17.49 2.69
C THR A 70 24.70 -18.99 2.93
N ARG A 71 25.02 -19.76 1.88
CA ARG A 71 24.99 -21.22 1.96
C ARG A 71 26.24 -21.71 2.69
N VAL A 72 26.06 -22.53 3.72
CA VAL A 72 27.18 -23.19 4.41
C VAL A 72 27.72 -24.31 3.52
N SER A 73 29.04 -24.43 3.43
CA SER A 73 29.70 -25.41 2.57
C SER A 73 29.29 -26.86 2.93
N PRO A 74 28.95 -27.71 1.94
CA PRO A 74 28.44 -29.06 2.17
C PRO A 74 29.46 -30.03 2.81
N LEU A 75 30.75 -29.67 2.84
CA LEU A 75 31.82 -30.50 3.43
C LEU A 75 31.66 -30.71 4.95
N ILE A 76 30.86 -29.88 5.62
CA ILE A 76 30.76 -29.87 7.09
C ILE A 76 29.43 -30.48 7.58
N SER A 77 28.40 -30.62 6.72
CA SER A 77 27.14 -31.23 7.15
C SER A 77 26.18 -31.53 6.01
N GLN A 78 26.00 -32.81 5.69
CA GLN A 78 24.78 -33.28 5.05
C GLN A 78 23.74 -33.48 6.15
N THR A 79 22.63 -32.75 6.05
CA THR A 79 21.43 -33.08 6.85
C THR A 79 20.82 -34.37 6.29
N SER A 80 20.14 -35.15 7.13
CA SER A 80 19.46 -36.39 6.74
C SER A 80 18.47 -36.20 5.58
N ASP A 81 17.99 -34.97 5.39
CA ASP A 81 16.87 -34.65 4.52
C ASP A 81 17.33 -34.06 3.17
N GLY A 82 18.64 -34.00 2.92
CA GLY A 82 19.21 -33.45 1.70
C GLY A 82 19.05 -31.92 1.55
N HIS A 83 18.64 -31.23 2.63
CA HIS A 83 18.47 -29.78 2.64
C HIS A 83 19.79 -29.06 2.94
N SER A 84 19.93 -27.87 2.36
CA SER A 84 21.11 -27.02 2.58
C SER A 84 20.98 -26.27 3.90
N ARG A 85 22.13 -25.95 4.51
CA ARG A 85 22.19 -25.04 5.66
C ARG A 85 22.50 -23.63 5.18
N TRP A 86 21.80 -22.66 5.76
CA TRP A 86 21.94 -21.24 5.45
C TRP A 86 22.34 -20.51 6.72
N GLN A 87 23.43 -19.74 6.64
CA GLN A 87 23.92 -18.91 7.73
C GLN A 87 23.51 -17.47 7.47
N TRP A 88 23.03 -16.78 8.50
CA TRP A 88 22.84 -15.34 8.43
C TRP A 88 24.16 -14.61 8.63
N GLU A 89 24.61 -13.90 7.60
CA GLU A 89 25.76 -13.00 7.64
C GLU A 89 25.29 -11.55 7.82
N PRO A 90 25.54 -10.92 8.99
CA PRO A 90 25.21 -9.51 9.18
C PRO A 90 26.05 -8.62 8.27
N SER A 91 25.43 -7.58 7.71
CA SER A 91 26.11 -6.61 6.85
C SER A 91 26.66 -5.43 7.66
N GLY A 92 27.94 -5.46 8.03
CA GLY A 92 28.56 -4.38 8.83
C GLY A 92 28.29 -4.52 10.34
N LYS A 93 28.34 -3.40 11.08
CA LYS A 93 28.14 -3.38 12.54
C LYS A 93 26.64 -3.39 12.89
N ASN A 94 25.96 -4.50 12.64
CA ASN A 94 24.52 -4.56 12.89
C ASN A 94 24.23 -5.08 14.29
N GLY A 95 23.65 -4.22 15.12
CA GLY A 95 23.32 -4.48 16.53
C GLY A 95 22.24 -5.54 16.78
N PHE A 96 21.88 -6.34 15.78
CA PHE A 96 20.87 -7.41 15.94
C PHE A 96 21.47 -8.66 16.59
N ILE A 97 22.73 -8.98 16.29
CA ILE A 97 23.42 -10.21 16.72
C ILE A 97 24.69 -9.83 17.46
N LYS A 98 24.95 -10.46 18.61
CA LYS A 98 26.21 -10.29 19.36
C LYS A 98 27.41 -10.83 18.58
N GLU A 99 28.60 -10.27 18.85
CA GLU A 99 29.82 -10.44 18.05
C GLU A 99 30.29 -11.89 17.82
N ASN A 100 29.82 -12.87 18.61
CA ASN A 100 30.27 -14.28 18.54
C ASN A 100 29.18 -15.30 18.19
N GLY A 101 27.98 -14.86 17.79
CA GLY A 101 26.91 -15.79 17.45
C GLY A 101 26.39 -15.64 16.03
N LEU A 102 25.66 -16.66 15.58
CA LEU A 102 25.10 -16.73 14.24
C LEU A 102 23.79 -17.52 14.24
N TRP A 103 22.91 -17.18 13.30
CA TRP A 103 21.69 -17.92 13.03
C TRP A 103 21.91 -18.89 11.87
N LEU A 104 21.53 -20.16 12.07
CA LEU A 104 21.58 -21.21 11.06
C LEU A 104 20.18 -21.75 10.79
N PHE A 105 19.81 -21.78 9.51
CA PHE A 105 18.55 -22.35 9.03
C PHE A 105 18.78 -23.62 8.20
N GLU A 106 18.01 -24.67 8.48
CA GLU A 106 18.00 -25.93 7.73
C GLU A 106 16.81 -25.99 6.75
N GLY A 107 17.05 -25.80 5.45
CA GLY A 107 16.00 -25.78 4.44
C GLY A 107 16.37 -25.23 3.07
N LYS A 108 15.37 -24.71 2.35
CA LYS A 108 15.56 -23.87 1.16
C LYS A 108 16.15 -22.53 1.57
N ARG A 109 16.69 -21.76 0.62
CA ARG A 109 17.18 -20.41 0.91
C ARG A 109 16.03 -19.56 1.45
N PRO A 110 16.16 -18.91 2.63
CA PRO A 110 15.16 -17.97 3.09
C PRO A 110 14.99 -16.84 2.07
N HIS A 111 13.74 -16.49 1.77
CA HIS A 111 13.40 -15.44 0.83
C HIS A 111 12.79 -14.25 1.58
N PHE A 112 13.15 -13.03 1.20
CA PHE A 112 12.56 -11.83 1.77
C PHE A 112 11.49 -11.29 0.83
N ASN A 113 10.27 -11.14 1.32
CA ASN A 113 9.15 -10.55 0.59
C ASN A 113 8.30 -9.71 1.54
N GLU A 114 7.73 -8.59 1.08
CA GLU A 114 6.69 -7.83 1.80
C GLU A 114 6.93 -7.72 3.32
N PHE A 115 8.13 -7.26 3.70
CA PHE A 115 8.53 -6.99 5.09
C PHE A 115 8.75 -8.22 5.98
N HIS A 116 8.81 -9.44 5.44
CA HIS A 116 9.05 -10.67 6.18
C HIS A 116 10.00 -11.63 5.45
N TRP A 117 10.60 -12.55 6.22
CA TRP A 117 11.39 -13.67 5.75
C TRP A 117 10.53 -14.93 5.69
N THR A 118 10.47 -15.55 4.53
CA THR A 118 9.84 -16.84 4.31
C THR A 118 10.87 -17.96 4.41
N PHE A 119 10.69 -18.83 5.40
CA PHE A 119 11.49 -20.03 5.61
C PHE A 119 10.72 -21.25 5.08
N THR A 120 11.37 -22.07 4.25
CA THR A 120 10.71 -23.25 3.65
C THR A 120 11.57 -24.50 3.81
N SER A 121 11.00 -25.55 4.40
CA SER A 121 11.70 -26.84 4.61
C SER A 121 10.69 -27.97 4.89
N LYS A 122 11.08 -29.22 4.66
CA LYS A 122 10.29 -30.39 5.13
C LYS A 122 10.41 -30.58 6.65
N ALA A 123 11.59 -30.31 7.20
CA ALA A 123 11.89 -30.31 8.62
C ALA A 123 12.59 -28.97 8.97
N PRO A 124 11.84 -27.84 9.01
CA PRO A 124 12.43 -26.54 9.30
C PRO A 124 13.07 -26.54 10.70
N ARG A 125 14.30 -26.03 10.77
CA ARG A 125 14.99 -25.72 12.02
C ARG A 125 15.75 -24.41 11.88
N LEU A 126 15.54 -23.48 12.80
CA LEU A 126 16.29 -22.23 12.91
C LEU A 126 16.93 -22.17 14.30
N THR A 127 18.25 -22.24 14.35
CA THR A 127 19.02 -22.39 15.59
C THR A 127 20.03 -21.25 15.73
N TYR A 128 20.14 -20.71 16.94
CA TYR A 128 21.19 -19.77 17.30
C TYR A 128 22.40 -20.52 17.85
N TYR A 129 23.56 -20.22 17.29
CA TYR A 129 24.85 -20.77 17.71
C TYR A 129 25.71 -19.68 18.35
N GLU A 130 26.45 -20.04 19.39
CA GLU A 130 27.51 -19.23 19.99
C GLU A 130 28.77 -20.09 20.09
N GLN A 131 29.91 -19.60 19.61
CA GLN A 131 31.17 -20.35 19.61
C GLN A 131 31.09 -21.75 18.96
N SER A 132 30.22 -21.93 17.96
CA SER A 132 29.94 -23.21 17.28
C SER A 132 29.10 -24.22 18.07
N GLU A 133 28.62 -23.87 19.26
CA GLU A 133 27.68 -24.69 20.02
C GLU A 133 26.24 -24.20 19.83
N PRO A 134 25.27 -25.11 19.63
CA PRO A 134 23.86 -24.72 19.52
C PRO A 134 23.35 -24.28 20.90
N VAL A 135 22.89 -23.04 20.99
CA VAL A 135 22.39 -22.46 22.24
C VAL A 135 20.88 -22.67 22.38
N CYS A 136 20.11 -22.34 21.33
CA CYS A 136 18.66 -22.48 21.34
C CYS A 136 18.08 -22.56 19.92
N ASP A 137 16.94 -23.25 19.80
CA ASP A 137 16.12 -23.26 18.58
C ASP A 137 15.05 -22.17 18.69
N TYR A 138 14.92 -21.33 17.67
CA TYR A 138 13.77 -20.44 17.53
C TYR A 138 12.56 -21.21 17.00
N PHE A 139 12.75 -22.11 16.03
CA PHE A 139 11.75 -23.12 15.71
C PHE A 139 12.39 -24.45 15.31
N SER A 140 11.68 -25.55 15.56
CA SER A 140 12.00 -26.89 15.07
C SER A 140 10.77 -27.80 15.01
N VAL A 141 10.83 -28.90 14.25
CA VAL A 141 9.73 -29.88 14.18
C VAL A 141 9.89 -30.94 15.28
N GLY A 142 8.86 -31.09 16.12
CA GLY A 142 8.79 -32.13 17.15
C GLY A 142 8.36 -33.51 16.63
N PRO A 143 8.30 -34.53 17.50
CA PRO A 143 8.06 -35.94 17.12
C PRO A 143 6.72 -36.16 16.42
N ASP A 144 5.67 -35.44 16.79
CA ASP A 144 4.32 -35.55 16.21
C ASP A 144 4.09 -34.60 15.04
N ARG A 145 5.16 -34.20 14.35
CA ARG A 145 5.11 -33.20 13.27
C ARG A 145 4.44 -31.89 13.72
N THR A 146 4.60 -31.55 14.99
CA THR A 146 4.16 -30.28 15.56
C THR A 146 5.32 -29.30 15.46
N LEU A 147 5.08 -28.09 14.94
CA LEU A 147 6.12 -27.05 14.92
C LEU A 147 6.21 -26.46 16.32
N LEU A 148 7.37 -26.64 16.94
CA LEU A 148 7.74 -25.99 18.18
C LEU A 148 8.37 -24.64 17.80
N ILE A 149 7.80 -23.54 18.24
CA ILE A 149 8.31 -22.18 17.94
C ILE A 149 8.37 -21.36 19.24
N ALA A 150 9.48 -20.66 19.47
CA ALA A 150 9.63 -19.77 20.60
C ALA A 150 8.62 -18.61 20.50
N ALA A 151 7.99 -18.26 21.61
CA ALA A 151 7.19 -17.04 21.67
C ALA A 151 8.08 -15.79 21.52
N ASN A 152 7.49 -14.68 21.07
CA ASN A 152 8.21 -13.43 20.86
C ASN A 152 8.81 -12.92 22.18
N SER A 153 10.14 -12.86 22.29
CA SER A 153 10.82 -12.33 23.48
C SER A 153 10.68 -10.81 23.60
N GLU A 154 10.81 -10.30 24.83
CA GLU A 154 10.89 -8.86 25.06
C GLU A 154 12.10 -8.25 24.31
N ILE A 155 13.19 -8.99 24.18
CA ILE A 155 14.41 -8.58 23.46
C ILE A 155 14.10 -8.34 21.98
N ALA A 156 13.42 -9.28 21.32
CA ALA A 156 13.03 -9.14 19.91
C ALA A 156 12.02 -8.00 19.72
N GLN A 157 11.08 -7.82 20.66
CA GLN A 157 10.12 -6.72 20.64
C GLN A 157 10.80 -5.35 20.81
N GLN A 158 11.81 -5.23 21.68
CA GLN A 158 12.59 -3.99 21.84
C GLN A 158 13.39 -3.65 20.59
N LYS A 159 13.84 -4.66 19.83
CA LYS A 159 14.51 -4.48 18.53
C LYS A 159 13.56 -4.18 17.38
N TRP A 160 12.24 -4.27 17.57
CA TRP A 160 11.24 -4.07 16.53
C TRP A 160 11.44 -2.77 15.72
N PRO A 161 11.68 -1.59 16.32
CA PRO A 161 11.90 -0.36 15.56
C PRO A 161 13.13 -0.43 14.63
N ALA A 162 14.22 -1.06 15.10
CA ALA A 162 15.42 -1.23 14.30
C ALA A 162 15.20 -2.24 13.17
N ILE A 163 14.47 -3.33 13.44
CA ILE A 163 14.04 -4.30 12.42
C ILE A 163 13.23 -3.58 11.34
N GLN A 164 12.20 -2.83 11.73
CA GLN A 164 11.36 -2.07 10.80
C GLN A 164 12.17 -1.07 9.97
N ALA A 165 13.10 -0.34 10.59
CA ALA A 165 14.00 0.58 9.88
C ALA A 165 14.90 -0.15 8.86
N SER A 166 15.43 -1.32 9.21
CA SER A 166 16.26 -2.13 8.29
C SER A 166 15.50 -2.63 7.08
N VAL A 167 14.20 -2.92 7.24
CA VAL A 167 13.34 -3.30 6.14
C VAL A 167 12.99 -2.10 5.25
N LEU A 168 12.66 -0.96 5.86
CA LEU A 168 12.26 0.25 5.12
C LEU A 168 13.42 0.93 4.37
N ASN A 169 14.66 0.80 4.84
CA ASN A 169 15.81 1.40 4.17
C ASN A 169 16.13 0.80 2.79
N GLU A 170 15.58 -0.37 2.47
CA GLU A 170 15.65 -0.98 1.14
C GLU A 170 14.69 -0.32 0.13
N TYR A 171 13.66 0.38 0.63
CA TYR A 171 12.73 1.16 -0.21
C TYR A 171 13.28 2.52 -0.64
N ARG A 172 14.53 2.86 -0.28
CA ARG A 172 15.24 3.92 -1.00
C ARG A 172 15.65 3.37 -2.36
N TYR A 173 14.72 3.46 -3.30
CA TYR A 173 14.99 3.40 -4.74
C TYR A 173 16.34 4.07 -5.01
N THR A 174 17.27 3.33 -5.58
CA THR A 174 18.48 3.87 -6.19
C THR A 174 18.07 4.72 -7.38
N VAL A 175 17.61 5.94 -7.12
CA VAL A 175 17.74 7.01 -8.10
C VAL A 175 19.23 7.14 -8.29
N THR A 176 19.70 6.82 -9.50
CA THR A 176 21.08 7.10 -9.90
C THR A 176 21.26 8.60 -9.73
N ALA A 177 21.88 9.03 -8.63
CA ALA A 177 22.15 10.43 -8.41
C ALA A 177 22.98 10.90 -9.62
N PRO A 178 22.60 11.99 -10.31
CA PRO A 178 23.44 12.55 -11.35
C PRO A 178 24.82 12.79 -10.74
N ARG A 179 25.87 12.37 -11.43
CA ARG A 179 27.26 12.69 -11.05
C ARG A 179 27.40 14.21 -11.06
N ILE A 180 27.14 14.84 -9.91
CA ILE A 180 27.49 16.23 -9.68
C ILE A 180 29.00 16.23 -9.47
N ALA A 181 29.71 16.86 -10.40
CA ALA A 181 31.13 17.13 -10.26
C ALA A 181 31.33 17.95 -8.98
N THR A 182 32.11 17.40 -8.05
CA THR A 182 32.53 17.98 -6.75
C THR A 182 31.42 18.21 -5.71
N PRO A 183 31.22 17.29 -4.74
CA PRO A 183 30.50 17.60 -3.52
C PRO A 183 31.43 18.33 -2.54
N ASN A 184 30.97 19.45 -1.99
CA ASN A 184 31.61 20.12 -0.87
C ASN A 184 31.38 19.31 0.41
N TRP A 185 32.32 18.41 0.72
CA TRP A 185 32.29 17.46 1.84
C TRP A 185 32.09 18.11 3.23
N LYS A 186 32.31 19.43 3.36
CA LYS A 186 32.12 20.17 4.61
C LYS A 186 30.67 20.42 4.99
N ILE A 187 29.72 20.30 4.05
CA ILE A 187 28.28 20.53 4.32
C ILE A 187 27.59 19.23 4.80
N LEU A 188 28.06 18.07 4.35
CA LEU A 188 27.52 16.77 4.78
C LEU A 188 27.92 16.37 6.21
N MET A 189 29.03 16.91 6.74
CA MET A 189 29.50 16.61 8.09
C MET A 189 28.92 17.53 9.17
N SER A 190 28.20 18.61 8.80
CA SER A 190 27.59 19.54 9.77
C SER A 190 26.15 19.19 10.16
N GLU A 191 25.47 18.33 9.41
CA GLU A 191 24.06 17.95 9.67
C GLU A 191 23.89 16.52 10.20
N GLU A 192 24.97 15.76 10.38
CA GLU A 192 24.94 14.38 10.91
C GLU A 192 24.91 14.31 12.46
N LYS A 193 24.61 15.44 13.13
CA LYS A 193 24.70 15.56 14.60
C LYS A 193 23.38 15.45 15.38
N GLN A 194 22.26 15.14 14.74
CA GLN A 194 21.02 14.84 15.48
C GLN A 194 20.35 13.58 14.95
N VAL A 195 20.98 12.44 15.21
CA VAL A 195 20.30 11.15 15.10
C VAL A 195 19.67 10.83 16.46
N PRO A 196 18.32 10.69 16.55
CA PRO A 196 17.58 10.53 17.82
C PRO A 196 17.87 9.26 18.64
N TRP A 197 18.72 8.35 18.15
CA TRP A 197 19.00 7.09 18.86
C TRP A 197 19.93 7.26 20.08
N ARG A 198 20.69 8.36 20.16
CA ARG A 198 21.55 8.63 21.34
C ARG A 198 20.75 8.93 22.61
N GLU A 199 19.55 9.52 22.48
CA GLU A 199 18.64 9.79 23.60
C GLU A 199 18.02 8.49 24.16
N LEU A 200 17.83 7.47 23.33
CA LEU A 200 17.36 6.14 23.76
C LEU A 200 18.39 5.34 24.56
N MET A 201 19.66 5.78 24.58
CA MET A 201 20.80 5.05 25.19
C MET A 201 21.31 5.69 26.50
N GLY A 202 20.60 6.65 27.08
CA GLY A 202 20.86 7.12 28.44
C GLY A 202 22.16 7.92 28.65
N LEU A 203 22.67 8.62 27.64
CA LEU A 203 23.80 9.55 27.80
C LEU A 203 23.27 10.98 27.97
N GLU A 204 23.44 11.53 29.18
CA GLU A 204 22.90 12.81 29.63
C GLU A 204 23.19 13.97 28.66
N SER A 205 22.16 14.79 28.41
CA SER A 205 22.35 16.15 27.90
C SER A 205 21.45 17.16 28.62
N ALA A 206 21.92 18.40 28.62
CA ALA A 206 21.47 19.50 29.45
C ALA A 206 19.98 19.83 29.31
N THR A 207 19.42 20.25 30.44
CA THR A 207 18.03 20.61 30.70
C THR A 207 17.54 21.80 29.88
N ALA A 208 16.84 21.53 28.78
CA ALA A 208 15.68 22.32 28.39
C ALA A 208 14.43 21.49 28.68
N PRO A 209 13.33 22.08 29.19
CA PRO A 209 12.10 21.34 29.43
C PRO A 209 11.57 20.83 28.08
N SER A 210 11.68 19.53 27.86
CA SER A 210 11.15 18.90 26.66
C SER A 210 9.64 19.17 26.59
N PRO A 211 9.10 19.52 25.40
CA PRO A 211 7.66 19.61 25.22
C PRO A 211 7.02 18.30 25.66
N SER A 212 5.89 18.40 26.37
CA SER A 212 5.14 17.22 26.78
C SER A 212 4.80 16.35 25.56
N ARG A 213 4.69 15.03 25.73
CA ARG A 213 4.32 14.10 24.65
C ARG A 213 3.05 14.54 23.91
N GLN A 214 2.10 15.15 24.63
CA GLN A 214 0.88 15.71 24.05
C GLN A 214 1.16 16.95 23.17
N GLN A 215 2.08 17.82 23.57
CA GLN A 215 2.50 18.97 22.75
C GLN A 215 3.25 18.52 21.48
N LEU A 216 4.12 17.50 21.57
CA LEU A 216 4.80 16.93 20.41
C LEU A 216 3.81 16.30 19.43
N ILE A 217 2.84 15.53 19.93
CA ILE A 217 1.77 14.94 19.09
C ILE A 217 0.95 16.06 18.44
N HIS A 218 0.58 17.10 19.19
CA HIS A 218 -0.19 18.23 18.67
C HIS A 218 0.61 19.05 17.65
N GLU A 219 1.92 19.25 17.84
CA GLU A 219 2.78 19.93 16.86
C GLU A 219 2.99 19.10 15.60
N ILE A 220 3.21 17.79 15.74
CA ILE A 220 3.31 16.88 14.59
C ILE A 220 1.99 16.89 13.85
N GLN A 221 0.86 16.74 14.54
CA GLN A 221 -0.47 16.82 13.95
C GLN A 221 -0.72 18.19 13.32
N ALA A 222 -0.32 19.31 13.92
CA ALA A 222 -0.51 20.64 13.32
C ALA A 222 0.37 20.86 12.07
N LYS A 223 1.59 20.30 12.04
CA LYS A 223 2.52 20.39 10.90
C LYS A 223 2.22 19.38 9.79
N THR A 224 1.60 18.25 10.12
CA THR A 224 1.23 17.18 9.17
C THR A 224 -0.24 17.22 8.77
N SER A 225 -1.10 17.88 9.54
CA SER A 225 -2.47 18.19 9.12
C SER A 225 -2.36 19.16 7.96
N PRO A 226 -2.92 18.82 6.79
CA PRO A 226 -2.86 19.72 5.65
C PRO A 226 -3.73 20.95 5.94
N LEU A 227 -3.10 22.04 6.39
CA LEU A 227 -3.58 23.40 6.20
C LEU A 227 -3.39 23.81 4.73
N ALA A 228 -3.61 22.90 3.79
CA ALA A 228 -3.60 23.23 2.38
C ALA A 228 -4.88 24.02 2.12
N GLU A 229 -4.73 25.26 1.68
CA GLU A 229 -5.82 25.98 1.03
C GLU A 229 -6.48 25.01 0.03
N LEU A 230 -7.81 24.88 0.09
CA LEU A 230 -8.57 23.97 -0.78
C LEU A 230 -8.20 24.14 -2.27
N PHE A 231 -7.75 25.34 -2.61
CA PHE A 231 -7.22 25.76 -3.89
C PHE A 231 -5.82 26.37 -3.69
N ALA A 232 -4.77 25.57 -3.88
CA ALA A 232 -3.41 26.08 -3.92
C ALA A 232 -3.10 26.64 -5.32
N LYS A 233 -2.74 27.91 -5.42
CA LYS A 233 -2.35 28.53 -6.70
C LYS A 233 -1.07 27.89 -7.23
N VAL A 234 -1.02 27.62 -8.53
CA VAL A 234 0.18 27.14 -9.24
C VAL A 234 0.84 28.35 -9.91
N GLU A 235 1.79 28.97 -9.21
CA GLU A 235 2.51 30.15 -9.73
C GLU A 235 3.68 29.77 -10.65
N ASP A 236 4.32 28.63 -10.40
CA ASP A 236 5.46 28.14 -11.18
C ASP A 236 5.02 27.64 -12.58
N GLU A 237 5.64 28.22 -13.62
CA GLU A 237 5.39 27.87 -15.02
C GLU A 237 5.86 26.46 -15.38
N GLU A 238 6.94 25.98 -14.77
CA GLU A 238 7.45 24.64 -15.02
C GLU A 238 6.49 23.59 -14.44
N LEU A 239 6.07 23.76 -13.19
CA LEU A 239 5.04 22.93 -12.56
C LEU A 239 3.72 22.97 -13.33
N ARG A 240 3.28 24.15 -13.78
CA ARG A 240 2.09 24.30 -14.62
C ARG A 240 2.21 23.45 -15.89
N THR A 241 3.35 23.54 -16.59
CA THR A 241 3.62 22.75 -17.81
C THR A 241 3.60 21.25 -17.52
N LYS A 242 4.21 20.81 -16.42
CA LYS A 242 4.19 19.39 -15.99
C LYS A 242 2.77 18.89 -15.72
N LEU A 243 1.93 19.68 -15.03
CA LEU A 243 0.54 19.33 -14.77
C LEU A 243 -0.25 19.19 -16.07
N ILE A 244 -0.02 20.07 -17.04
CA ILE A 244 -0.69 20.02 -18.35
C ILE A 244 -0.32 18.74 -19.09
N LEU A 245 0.98 18.43 -19.16
CA LEU A 245 1.46 17.20 -19.77
C LEU A 245 0.91 15.95 -19.06
N GLU A 246 0.85 15.96 -17.73
CA GLU A 246 0.24 14.89 -16.93
C GLU A 246 -1.25 14.71 -17.28
N MET A 247 -2.02 15.79 -17.31
CA MET A 247 -3.45 15.76 -17.67
C MET A 247 -3.69 15.18 -19.07
N SER A 248 -2.89 15.60 -20.06
CA SER A 248 -2.98 15.12 -21.45
C SER A 248 -2.58 13.65 -21.58
N LYS A 249 -1.42 13.26 -21.04
CA LYS A 249 -0.87 11.90 -21.17
C LYS A 249 -1.76 10.85 -20.50
N MET A 250 -2.39 11.19 -19.39
CA MET A 250 -3.18 10.25 -18.59
C MET A 250 -4.64 10.17 -19.01
N GLN A 251 -5.07 10.97 -20.00
CA GLN A 251 -6.46 11.05 -20.45
C GLN A 251 -7.46 11.24 -19.29
N CYS A 252 -7.11 12.14 -18.38
CA CYS A 252 -7.83 12.33 -17.12
C CYS A 252 -9.31 12.67 -17.34
N SER A 253 -10.15 12.28 -16.38
CA SER A 253 -11.55 12.73 -16.36
C SER A 253 -11.64 14.18 -15.87
N ALA A 254 -12.49 14.97 -16.52
CA ALA A 254 -12.76 16.35 -16.15
C ALA A 254 -14.26 16.57 -15.90
N LEU A 255 -14.58 17.46 -14.97
CA LEU A 255 -15.91 18.03 -14.83
C LEU A 255 -15.87 19.44 -15.38
N VAL A 256 -16.79 19.73 -16.30
CA VAL A 256 -16.84 21.00 -17.05
C VAL A 256 -18.20 21.66 -16.84
N TRP A 257 -18.22 22.97 -16.60
CA TRP A 257 -19.48 23.73 -16.51
C TRP A 257 -19.31 25.19 -16.93
N THR A 258 -20.43 25.81 -17.33
CA THR A 258 -20.50 27.24 -17.67
C THR A 258 -20.91 28.09 -16.47
N VAL A 259 -20.78 29.42 -16.59
CA VAL A 259 -21.29 30.36 -15.58
C VAL A 259 -22.76 30.08 -15.28
N GLY A 260 -23.11 30.02 -13.99
CA GLY A 260 -24.47 29.66 -13.54
C GLY A 260 -24.84 28.18 -13.70
N GLN A 261 -23.89 27.32 -14.11
CA GLN A 261 -24.10 25.88 -14.33
C GLN A 261 -25.25 25.55 -15.30
N LYS A 262 -25.51 26.43 -16.28
CA LYS A 262 -26.51 26.17 -17.34
C LYS A 262 -26.21 24.87 -18.06
N ILE A 263 -24.93 24.63 -18.32
CA ILE A 263 -24.41 23.38 -18.86
C ILE A 263 -23.39 22.83 -17.86
N ARG A 264 -23.49 21.53 -17.58
CA ARG A 264 -22.55 20.80 -16.72
C ARG A 264 -22.44 19.36 -17.18
N PHE A 265 -21.24 18.91 -17.50
CA PHE A 265 -20.99 17.56 -18.01
C PHE A 265 -19.64 17.00 -17.55
N GLY A 266 -19.54 15.68 -17.52
CA GLY A 266 -18.26 14.97 -17.39
C GLY A 266 -17.62 14.83 -18.77
N ALA A 267 -16.30 15.01 -18.86
CA ALA A 267 -15.53 14.97 -20.08
C ALA A 267 -14.22 14.19 -19.88
N LYS A 268 -13.53 13.86 -20.97
CA LYS A 268 -12.18 13.29 -20.92
C LYS A 268 -11.17 14.26 -21.52
N ILE A 269 -9.99 14.34 -20.92
CA ILE A 269 -8.88 15.07 -21.51
C ILE A 269 -8.26 14.19 -22.61
N ARG A 270 -7.97 14.78 -23.76
CA ARG A 270 -7.28 14.14 -24.89
C ARG A 270 -5.89 14.77 -25.05
N ASP A 271 -4.99 13.99 -25.63
CA ASP A 271 -3.64 14.46 -25.86
C ASP A 271 -3.62 15.62 -26.87
N SER A 272 -2.81 16.62 -26.57
CA SER A 272 -2.62 17.80 -27.40
C SER A 272 -1.34 17.58 -28.21
N GLU A 273 -1.48 17.08 -29.44
CA GLU A 273 -0.32 16.82 -30.33
C GLU A 273 0.48 18.10 -30.66
N LYS A 274 -0.12 19.29 -30.48
CA LYS A 274 0.35 20.51 -31.16
C LYS A 274 1.06 21.53 -30.28
N THR A 275 0.73 21.71 -28.98
CA THR A 275 1.52 22.53 -28.03
C THR A 275 1.02 22.38 -26.59
N PRO A 276 1.87 22.58 -25.56
CA PRO A 276 1.46 22.57 -24.14
C PRO A 276 0.60 23.79 -23.73
N LYS A 277 0.13 24.60 -24.68
CA LYS A 277 -0.64 25.83 -24.41
C LYS A 277 -2.16 25.63 -24.48
N SER A 278 -2.62 24.54 -25.07
CA SER A 278 -4.04 24.21 -25.11
C SER A 278 -4.29 22.77 -24.66
N LEU A 279 -5.50 22.54 -24.15
CA LEU A 279 -6.00 21.24 -23.71
C LEU A 279 -7.20 20.86 -24.56
N MET A 280 -7.20 19.64 -25.10
CA MET A 280 -8.34 19.10 -25.83
C MET A 280 -9.25 18.37 -24.84
N ILE A 281 -10.52 18.76 -24.78
CA ILE A 281 -11.53 18.19 -23.90
C ILE A 281 -12.58 17.51 -24.78
N GLU A 282 -12.76 16.21 -24.59
CA GLU A 282 -13.78 15.39 -25.26
C GLU A 282 -15.07 15.38 -24.41
N PRO A 283 -16.14 16.06 -24.86
CA PRO A 283 -17.44 16.01 -24.21
C PRO A 283 -18.08 14.61 -24.36
N PRO A 284 -19.09 14.27 -23.54
CA PRO A 284 -19.81 13.03 -23.71
C PRO A 284 -20.67 13.12 -24.98
N ALA A 285 -20.85 11.99 -25.68
CA ALA A 285 -21.61 11.94 -26.94
C ALA A 285 -23.07 12.40 -26.80
N SER A 286 -23.62 12.39 -25.58
CA SER A 286 -24.97 12.87 -25.27
C SER A 286 -25.09 14.41 -25.21
N LEU A 287 -23.97 15.14 -25.19
CA LEU A 287 -24.01 16.60 -25.12
C LEU A 287 -24.33 17.19 -26.50
N ASN A 288 -25.37 18.02 -26.59
CA ASN A 288 -25.73 18.70 -27.83
C ASN A 288 -24.70 19.81 -28.16
N PRO A 289 -23.96 19.72 -29.29
CA PRO A 289 -22.96 20.72 -29.65
C PRO A 289 -23.54 22.13 -29.83
N ALA A 290 -24.78 22.24 -30.32
CA ALA A 290 -25.43 23.53 -30.54
C ALA A 290 -25.73 24.26 -29.23
N GLU A 291 -26.19 23.52 -28.21
CA GLU A 291 -26.46 24.07 -26.88
C GLU A 291 -25.18 24.56 -26.21
N LEU A 292 -24.09 23.78 -26.33
CA LEU A 292 -22.78 24.19 -25.85
C LEU A 292 -22.28 25.44 -26.57
N GLN A 293 -22.42 25.50 -27.89
CA GLN A 293 -22.01 26.65 -28.68
C GLN A 293 -22.81 27.91 -28.32
N GLU A 294 -24.12 27.80 -28.12
CA GLU A 294 -24.97 28.90 -27.67
C GLU A 294 -24.54 29.41 -26.29
N ALA A 295 -24.27 28.50 -25.34
CA ALA A 295 -23.79 28.88 -24.02
C ALA A 295 -22.42 29.58 -24.07
N LEU A 296 -21.53 29.13 -24.98
CA LEU A 296 -20.22 29.73 -25.23
C LEU A 296 -20.26 31.01 -26.07
N GLN A 297 -21.39 31.39 -26.67
CA GLN A 297 -21.55 32.66 -27.39
C GLN A 297 -22.07 33.81 -26.52
N SER A 298 -22.55 33.51 -25.30
CA SER A 298 -22.99 34.54 -24.37
C SER A 298 -21.83 35.48 -23.98
N ALA A 299 -22.10 36.75 -23.68
CA ALA A 299 -21.03 37.74 -23.40
C ALA A 299 -20.17 37.44 -22.14
N GLN A 300 -20.41 36.32 -21.44
CA GLN A 300 -19.74 35.89 -20.21
C GLN A 300 -19.21 34.45 -20.30
N SER A 301 -18.77 34.02 -21.48
CA SER A 301 -18.38 32.63 -21.76
C SER A 301 -17.08 32.20 -21.10
N GLN A 302 -17.12 32.04 -19.79
CA GLN A 302 -16.10 31.35 -19.02
C GLN A 302 -16.50 29.88 -18.87
N LEU A 303 -15.54 29.00 -19.13
CA LEU A 303 -15.67 27.57 -18.89
C LEU A 303 -14.87 27.21 -17.64
N PHE A 304 -15.55 26.67 -16.64
CA PHE A 304 -14.93 26.17 -15.43
C PHE A 304 -14.58 24.70 -15.63
N VAL A 305 -13.31 24.36 -15.43
CA VAL A 305 -12.78 23.02 -15.66
C VAL A 305 -12.15 22.50 -14.38
N ASN A 306 -12.56 21.30 -13.95
CA ASN A 306 -11.94 20.59 -12.83
C ASN A 306 -11.49 19.20 -13.30
N VAL A 307 -10.19 19.03 -13.51
CA VAL A 307 -9.56 17.79 -13.95
C VAL A 307 -9.16 16.95 -12.75
N SER A 308 -9.53 15.68 -12.73
CA SER A 308 -9.20 14.75 -11.66
C SER A 308 -7.90 14.00 -11.97
N LEU A 309 -6.87 14.19 -11.16
CA LEU A 309 -5.60 13.47 -11.16
C LEU A 309 -5.59 12.40 -10.04
N TYR A 310 -4.63 11.48 -10.06
CA TYR A 310 -4.45 10.52 -8.96
C TYR A 310 -4.11 11.20 -7.62
N ARG A 311 -3.34 12.30 -7.68
CA ARG A 311 -2.86 13.04 -6.50
C ARG A 311 -3.78 14.17 -6.02
N GLY A 312 -4.88 14.44 -6.72
CA GLY A 312 -5.76 15.58 -6.43
C GLY A 312 -6.52 16.06 -7.65
N GLY A 313 -7.03 17.28 -7.63
CA GLY A 313 -7.63 17.94 -8.79
C GLY A 313 -6.78 19.09 -9.31
N VAL A 314 -7.00 19.48 -10.55
CA VAL A 314 -6.55 20.76 -11.11
C VAL A 314 -7.78 21.52 -11.57
N PHE A 315 -7.95 22.73 -11.07
CA PHE A 315 -9.05 23.62 -11.42
C PHE A 315 -8.55 24.86 -12.14
N PHE A 316 -9.28 25.28 -13.15
CA PHE A 316 -9.02 26.53 -13.85
C PHE A 316 -10.27 27.08 -14.54
N VAL A 317 -10.20 28.35 -14.91
CA VAL A 317 -11.23 29.05 -15.67
C VAL A 317 -10.66 29.36 -17.05
N ALA A 318 -11.25 28.80 -18.09
CA ALA A 318 -10.88 29.05 -19.47
C ALA A 318 -11.75 30.17 -20.05
N GLU A 319 -11.10 31.20 -20.58
CA GLU A 319 -11.75 32.35 -21.24
C GLU A 319 -11.71 32.22 -22.77
N GLU A 320 -10.70 31.53 -23.30
CA GLU A 320 -10.53 31.26 -24.72
C GLU A 320 -10.87 29.79 -24.99
N VAL A 321 -12.08 29.57 -25.54
CA VAL A 321 -12.65 28.25 -25.79
C VAL A 321 -13.08 28.14 -27.25
N TYR A 322 -12.67 27.07 -27.91
CA TYR A 322 -13.00 26.79 -29.31
C TYR A 322 -13.57 25.38 -29.45
N ILE A 323 -14.55 25.20 -30.33
CA ILE A 323 -15.06 23.87 -30.69
C ILE A 323 -14.42 23.48 -32.02
N ARG A 324 -13.71 22.34 -32.05
CA ARG A 324 -13.04 21.79 -33.25
C ARG A 324 -13.30 20.30 -33.32
N ASP A 325 -13.88 19.83 -34.42
CA ASP A 325 -14.09 18.40 -34.68
C ASP A 325 -14.79 17.66 -33.51
N SER A 326 -15.80 18.29 -32.91
CA SER A 326 -16.53 17.80 -31.72
C SER A 326 -15.74 17.76 -30.40
N LEU A 327 -14.49 18.25 -30.40
CA LEU A 327 -13.70 18.50 -29.21
C LEU A 327 -13.76 19.96 -28.80
N ILE A 328 -13.57 20.21 -27.51
CA ILE A 328 -13.44 21.56 -26.95
C ILE A 328 -11.95 21.81 -26.73
N GLU A 329 -11.37 22.72 -27.51
CA GLU A 329 -10.03 23.23 -27.27
C GLU A 329 -10.11 24.39 -26.28
N VAL A 330 -9.45 24.27 -25.15
CA VAL A 330 -9.29 25.36 -24.19
C VAL A 330 -7.85 25.86 -24.20
N VAL A 331 -7.65 27.16 -24.38
CA VAL A 331 -6.33 27.77 -24.15
C VAL A 331 -6.14 27.85 -22.64
N LEU A 332 -5.03 27.30 -22.16
CA LEU A 332 -4.80 27.17 -20.74
C LEU A 332 -4.49 28.54 -20.13
N PRO A 333 -5.20 28.95 -19.07
CA PRO A 333 -4.95 30.23 -18.43
C PRO A 333 -3.60 30.22 -17.70
N LYS A 334 -3.07 31.41 -17.43
CA LYS A 334 -1.85 31.57 -16.61
C LYS A 334 -2.04 31.03 -15.19
N LEU A 335 -3.27 31.07 -14.68
CA LEU A 335 -3.61 30.72 -13.31
C LEU A 335 -4.30 29.35 -13.27
N LEU A 336 -3.62 28.36 -12.69
CA LEU A 336 -4.20 27.08 -12.32
C LEU A 336 -4.25 26.96 -10.80
N TYR A 337 -5.17 26.13 -10.31
CA TYR A 337 -5.27 25.79 -8.90
C TYR A 337 -5.17 24.29 -8.72
N GLN A 338 -4.26 23.83 -7.86
CA GLN A 338 -4.31 22.48 -7.34
C GLN A 338 -5.40 22.38 -6.28
N VAL A 339 -6.28 21.41 -6.43
CA VAL A 339 -7.44 21.22 -5.57
C VAL A 339 -7.27 19.94 -4.78
N GLN A 340 -6.98 20.06 -3.48
CA GLN A 340 -6.89 18.91 -2.58
C GLN A 340 -8.01 18.94 -1.56
N ARG A 341 -9.19 18.42 -1.96
CA ARG A 341 -10.37 18.37 -1.07
C ARG A 341 -10.34 17.23 -0.06
N ARG A 342 -9.44 16.28 -0.24
CA ARG A 342 -9.38 15.04 0.55
C ARG A 342 -8.17 15.12 1.47
N SER A 343 -8.42 15.00 2.77
CA SER A 343 -7.38 14.82 3.78
C SER A 343 -6.79 13.41 3.76
N HIS A 344 -7.51 12.42 3.19
CA HIS A 344 -7.10 11.02 3.17
C HIS A 344 -7.05 10.44 1.76
N PHE A 345 -6.03 9.61 1.51
CA PHE A 345 -5.95 8.76 0.32
C PHE A 345 -7.10 7.75 0.29
N ARG A 346 -7.58 7.40 -0.91
CA ARG A 346 -8.65 6.40 -1.10
C ARG A 346 -8.06 5.18 -1.79
N LEU A 347 -8.14 4.05 -1.12
CA LEU A 347 -7.90 2.73 -1.67
C LEU A 347 -9.16 2.28 -2.42
N TYR A 348 -9.04 1.95 -3.70
CA TYR A 348 -10.06 1.18 -4.40
C TYR A 348 -9.93 -0.28 -4.01
N VAL A 349 -11.03 -0.89 -3.59
CA VAL A 349 -11.03 -2.29 -3.17
C VAL A 349 -11.35 -3.13 -4.40
N PRO A 350 -10.41 -3.94 -4.90
CA PRO A 350 -10.64 -4.73 -6.10
C PRO A 350 -11.57 -5.92 -5.77
N GLU A 351 -12.23 -6.47 -6.79
CA GLU A 351 -13.32 -7.43 -6.59
C GLU A 351 -12.86 -8.73 -5.91
N GLU A 352 -11.63 -9.16 -6.19
CA GLU A 352 -11.00 -10.34 -5.59
C GLU A 352 -10.69 -10.17 -4.09
N LYS A 353 -10.62 -8.93 -3.59
CA LYS A 353 -10.42 -8.60 -2.17
C LYS A 353 -11.70 -8.05 -1.55
N ALA A 354 -12.85 -8.65 -1.88
CA ALA A 354 -14.16 -8.18 -1.45
C ALA A 354 -14.22 -7.86 0.06
N MET A 355 -14.34 -6.58 0.39
CA MET A 355 -14.56 -6.11 1.75
C MET A 355 -16.02 -5.71 1.95
N PHE A 356 -16.53 -5.90 3.16
CA PHE A 356 -17.90 -5.58 3.49
C PHE A 356 -18.02 -4.63 4.68
N ILE A 357 -18.93 -3.68 4.55
CA ILE A 357 -19.37 -2.80 5.62
C ILE A 357 -20.73 -3.26 6.11
N ARG A 358 -20.85 -3.47 7.43
CA ARG A 358 -22.09 -3.82 8.10
C ARG A 358 -22.76 -2.56 8.63
N ILE A 359 -24.01 -2.35 8.25
CA ILE A 359 -24.87 -1.24 8.69
C ILE A 359 -26.18 -1.86 9.18
N GLY A 360 -26.41 -1.82 10.50
CA GLY A 360 -27.48 -2.62 11.10
C GLY A 360 -27.24 -4.12 10.88
N ASP A 361 -28.17 -4.78 10.21
CA ASP A 361 -28.08 -6.22 9.86
C ASP A 361 -27.77 -6.48 8.38
N GLN A 362 -27.50 -5.41 7.63
CA GLN A 362 -27.14 -5.51 6.22
C GLN A 362 -25.62 -5.42 6.03
N PHE A 363 -25.12 -6.17 5.05
CA PHE A 363 -23.74 -6.11 4.59
C PHE A 363 -23.71 -5.51 3.19
N HIS A 364 -22.82 -4.55 2.97
CA HIS A 364 -22.65 -3.89 1.68
C HIS A 364 -21.20 -3.99 1.23
N ARG A 365 -20.98 -4.24 -0.07
CA ARG A 365 -19.64 -4.33 -0.64
C ARG A 365 -18.99 -2.96 -0.66
N ILE A 366 -17.82 -2.83 -0.02
CA ILE A 366 -17.02 -1.61 -0.04
C ILE A 366 -16.36 -1.50 -1.41
N LEU A 367 -16.56 -0.35 -2.07
CA LEU A 367 -15.95 -0.02 -3.37
C LEU A 367 -14.62 0.73 -3.18
N ASN A 368 -14.57 1.63 -2.20
CA ASN A 368 -13.34 2.31 -1.81
C ASN A 368 -13.33 2.64 -0.32
N LEU A 369 -12.13 2.79 0.23
CA LEU A 369 -11.87 2.99 1.64
C LEU A 369 -10.78 4.04 1.85
N SER A 370 -10.93 4.90 2.84
CA SER A 370 -9.90 5.85 3.29
C SER A 370 -9.86 5.91 4.81
N GLY A 371 -8.85 6.60 5.35
CA GLY A 371 -8.78 6.93 6.78
C GLY A 371 -10.03 7.57 7.36
N GLY A 372 -10.72 8.39 6.54
CA GLY A 372 -11.87 9.18 6.98
C GLY A 372 -13.24 8.71 6.49
N GLY A 373 -13.33 7.63 5.70
CA GLY A 373 -14.61 7.20 5.14
C GLY A 373 -14.53 5.99 4.22
N ALA A 374 -15.67 5.60 3.68
CA ALA A 374 -15.79 4.52 2.70
C ALA A 374 -16.91 4.82 1.71
N ALA A 375 -16.86 4.21 0.53
CA ALA A 375 -18.01 4.12 -0.37
C ALA A 375 -18.40 2.66 -0.56
N PHE A 376 -19.70 2.39 -0.68
CA PHE A 376 -20.24 1.05 -0.88
C PHE A 376 -21.39 1.04 -1.89
N ALA A 377 -21.69 -0.12 -2.46
CA ALA A 377 -22.85 -0.35 -3.33
C ALA A 377 -24.01 -1.00 -2.56
N THR A 378 -25.24 -0.59 -2.87
CA THR A 378 -26.48 -1.12 -2.28
C THR A 378 -27.64 -1.01 -3.26
N GLY A 379 -28.75 -1.72 -3.03
CA GLY A 379 -29.93 -1.63 -3.89
C GLY A 379 -30.65 -0.27 -3.76
N GLN A 380 -31.27 0.21 -4.84
CA GLN A 380 -32.01 1.49 -4.83
C GLN A 380 -33.18 1.51 -3.83
N VAL A 381 -33.70 0.33 -3.45
CA VAL A 381 -34.70 0.16 -2.37
C VAL A 381 -34.25 0.78 -1.05
N ASN A 382 -32.94 0.94 -0.83
CA ASN A 382 -32.38 1.55 0.38
C ASN A 382 -32.13 3.06 0.27
N SER A 383 -32.53 3.71 -0.82
CA SER A 383 -32.32 5.15 -1.05
C SER A 383 -32.89 6.05 0.06
N ALA A 384 -34.04 5.68 0.63
CA ALA A 384 -34.64 6.41 1.75
C ALA A 384 -33.80 6.34 3.04
N VAL A 385 -33.04 5.25 3.24
CA VAL A 385 -32.15 5.07 4.39
C VAL A 385 -30.85 5.86 4.20
N PHE A 386 -30.35 5.94 2.97
CA PHE A 386 -29.05 6.57 2.66
C PHE A 386 -29.21 7.97 2.06
N THR A 387 -29.93 8.84 2.77
CA THR A 387 -30.04 10.27 2.40
C THR A 387 -28.88 11.07 2.97
N ASN A 388 -28.43 12.10 2.24
CA ASN A 388 -27.34 12.98 2.66
C ASN A 388 -27.60 13.60 4.05
N GLY A 389 -26.61 13.55 4.93
CA GLY A 389 -26.68 13.97 6.33
C GLY A 389 -27.18 12.90 7.30
N THR A 390 -27.62 11.73 6.82
CA THR A 390 -28.08 10.65 7.71
C THR A 390 -26.92 10.12 8.56
N MET A 391 -27.11 10.13 9.88
CA MET A 391 -26.17 9.56 10.84
C MET A 391 -26.47 8.08 11.08
N LEU A 392 -25.50 7.22 10.74
CA LEU A 392 -25.51 5.79 10.96
C LEU A 392 -24.79 5.49 12.27
N PRO A 393 -25.51 5.10 13.35
CA PRO A 393 -24.93 5.01 14.70
C PRO A 393 -24.08 3.76 14.92
N LYS A 394 -24.23 2.73 14.08
CA LYS A 394 -23.58 1.42 14.23
C LYS A 394 -23.10 0.94 12.87
N VAL A 395 -21.90 1.39 12.51
CA VAL A 395 -21.18 0.93 11.33
C VAL A 395 -20.02 0.06 11.79
N SER A 396 -19.81 -1.07 11.13
CA SER A 396 -18.63 -1.88 11.37
C SER A 396 -18.12 -2.56 10.13
N PHE A 397 -16.81 -2.74 10.04
CA PHE A 397 -16.16 -3.46 8.96
C PHE A 397 -14.92 -4.14 9.53
N GLN A 398 -14.38 -5.11 8.79
CA GLN A 398 -13.21 -5.87 9.22
C GLN A 398 -12.02 -5.50 8.33
N ILE A 399 -10.89 -5.22 8.97
CA ILE A 399 -9.59 -5.06 8.32
C ILE A 399 -8.66 -6.06 8.97
N TYR A 400 -7.98 -6.87 8.14
CA TYR A 400 -7.25 -8.04 8.62
C TYR A 400 -8.20 -8.96 9.43
N ASN A 401 -7.98 -9.08 10.74
CA ASN A 401 -8.82 -9.84 11.66
C ASN A 401 -9.45 -8.95 12.74
N GLU A 402 -9.34 -7.64 12.59
CA GLU A 402 -9.83 -6.68 13.57
C GLU A 402 -11.12 -6.04 13.08
N LYS A 403 -12.13 -6.06 13.95
CA LYS A 403 -13.40 -5.42 13.68
C LYS A 403 -13.36 -3.97 14.13
N ILE A 404 -13.50 -3.06 13.17
CA ILE A 404 -13.59 -1.63 13.42
C ILE A 404 -15.06 -1.27 13.60
N HIS A 405 -15.35 -0.48 14.63
CA HIS A 405 -16.67 0.04 14.93
C HIS A 405 -16.64 1.57 14.95
N CYS A 406 -17.59 2.21 14.27
CA CYS A 406 -17.69 3.67 14.25
C CYS A 406 -19.13 4.14 14.03
N LYS A 407 -19.33 5.44 14.19
CA LYS A 407 -20.47 6.14 13.61
C LYS A 407 -20.08 6.60 12.22
N ALA A 408 -21.05 6.76 11.33
CA ALA A 408 -20.78 7.35 10.02
C ALA A 408 -21.90 8.28 9.58
N GLU A 409 -21.56 9.28 8.78
CA GLU A 409 -22.51 10.19 8.15
C GLU A 409 -22.57 9.89 6.65
N VAL A 410 -23.76 9.77 6.10
CA VAL A 410 -23.95 9.68 4.66
C VAL A 410 -23.67 11.05 4.04
N ARG A 411 -22.60 11.19 3.27
CA ARG A 411 -22.19 12.45 2.62
C ARG A 411 -22.75 12.63 1.22
N TRP A 412 -23.06 11.53 0.56
CA TRP A 412 -23.70 11.51 -0.75
C TRP A 412 -24.23 10.11 -1.05
N SER A 413 -25.26 10.05 -1.88
CA SER A 413 -25.76 8.82 -2.50
C SER A 413 -26.13 9.13 -3.95
N LYS A 414 -25.75 8.24 -4.87
CA LYS A 414 -25.94 8.43 -6.32
C LYS A 414 -26.30 7.11 -6.99
N PRO A 415 -27.19 7.09 -7.98
CA PRO A 415 -27.40 5.90 -8.82
C PRO A 415 -26.08 5.47 -9.47
N PHE A 416 -25.86 4.16 -9.58
CA PHE A 416 -24.71 3.63 -10.31
C PHE A 416 -24.92 3.86 -11.82
N ALA A 417 -23.95 4.51 -12.48
CA ALA A 417 -24.13 5.01 -13.84
C ALA A 417 -24.31 3.90 -14.90
N ASP A 418 -23.66 2.75 -14.69
CA ASP A 418 -23.63 1.65 -15.67
C ASP A 418 -24.62 0.52 -15.33
N ALA A 419 -25.38 0.66 -14.24
CA ALA A 419 -26.31 -0.37 -13.82
C ALA A 419 -27.64 -0.22 -14.58
N PRO A 420 -28.33 -1.33 -14.92
CA PRO A 420 -29.69 -1.28 -15.44
C PRO A 420 -30.53 -0.33 -14.57
N GLU A 421 -31.25 0.57 -15.23
CA GLU A 421 -31.90 1.73 -14.61
C GLU A 421 -32.62 1.32 -13.30
N GLY A 422 -32.09 1.83 -12.17
CA GLY A 422 -32.67 1.61 -10.84
C GLY A 422 -32.22 0.38 -10.03
N SER A 423 -31.22 -0.36 -10.48
CA SER A 423 -30.75 -1.55 -9.73
C SER A 423 -29.82 -1.21 -8.56
N GLU A 424 -28.88 -0.27 -8.73
CA GLU A 424 -27.84 0.00 -7.74
C GLU A 424 -27.65 1.49 -7.38
N LEU A 425 -27.31 1.70 -6.11
CA LEU A 425 -27.01 2.98 -5.47
C LEU A 425 -25.60 2.92 -4.87
N THR A 426 -24.75 3.88 -5.21
CA THR A 426 -23.46 4.08 -4.55
C THR A 426 -23.63 5.09 -3.42
N VAL A 427 -23.18 4.72 -2.22
CA VAL A 427 -23.28 5.55 -1.02
C VAL A 427 -21.89 5.86 -0.50
N GLY A 428 -21.61 7.14 -0.23
CA GLY A 428 -20.38 7.59 0.39
C GLY A 428 -20.58 7.99 1.85
N LEU A 429 -19.78 7.41 2.74
CA LEU A 429 -19.77 7.64 4.17
C LEU A 429 -18.54 8.44 4.61
N GLN A 430 -18.73 9.27 5.64
CA GLN A 430 -17.66 9.85 6.44
C GLN A 430 -17.69 9.23 7.84
N PHE A 431 -16.56 8.70 8.30
CA PHE A 431 -16.47 8.10 9.63
C PHE A 431 -16.38 9.19 10.71
N HIS A 432 -17.01 8.92 11.84
CA HIS A 432 -17.07 9.79 13.01
C HIS A 432 -16.72 9.00 14.26
N ASN A 433 -15.92 9.62 15.14
CA ASN A 433 -15.49 9.04 16.42
C ASN A 433 -14.83 7.65 16.26
N LEU A 434 -13.94 7.51 15.27
CA LEU A 434 -13.04 6.36 15.24
C LEU A 434 -12.15 6.40 16.49
N ARG A 435 -11.89 5.22 17.07
CA ARG A 435 -10.84 5.11 18.09
C ARG A 435 -9.50 5.40 17.41
N GLU A 436 -8.61 6.12 18.07
CA GLU A 436 -7.30 6.49 17.50
C GLU A 436 -6.53 5.26 16.97
N ALA A 437 -6.56 4.14 17.70
CA ALA A 437 -5.94 2.89 17.27
C ALA A 437 -6.57 2.28 16.00
N ASP A 438 -7.89 2.44 15.83
CA ASP A 438 -8.59 1.97 14.63
C ASP A 438 -8.33 2.88 13.44
N GLU A 439 -8.26 4.19 13.66
CA GLU A 439 -7.89 5.16 12.64
C GLU A 439 -6.46 4.92 12.14
N GLN A 440 -5.50 4.71 13.05
CA GLN A 440 -4.11 4.37 12.68
C GLN A 440 -4.05 3.07 11.87
N ARG A 441 -4.78 2.03 12.31
CA ARG A 441 -4.84 0.74 11.60
C ARG A 441 -5.45 0.88 10.20
N LEU A 442 -6.53 1.66 10.09
CA LEU A 442 -7.20 1.95 8.83
C LEU A 442 -6.29 2.74 7.88
N ASN A 443 -5.59 3.75 8.37
CA ASN A 443 -4.62 4.52 7.60
C ASN A 443 -3.48 3.63 7.10
N LEU A 444 -2.92 2.78 7.97
CA LEU A 444 -1.84 1.87 7.61
C LEU A 444 -2.30 0.87 6.53
N TYR A 445 -3.47 0.26 6.70
CA TYR A 445 -4.06 -0.64 5.72
C TYR A 445 -4.24 0.03 4.34
N VAL A 446 -4.82 1.22 4.31
CA VAL A 446 -5.03 1.99 3.08
C VAL A 446 -3.71 2.31 2.37
N LEU A 447 -2.64 2.58 3.13
CA LEU A 447 -1.31 2.82 2.57
C LEU A 447 -0.66 1.53 2.05
N GLU A 448 -0.68 0.45 2.82
CA GLU A 448 -0.08 -0.84 2.46
C GLU A 448 -0.75 -1.42 1.20
N GLU A 449 -2.08 -1.51 1.19
CA GLU A 449 -2.84 -2.02 0.04
C GLU A 449 -2.77 -1.06 -1.16
N GLY A 450 -2.74 0.25 -0.91
CA GLY A 450 -2.59 1.25 -1.98
C GLY A 450 -1.22 1.14 -2.66
N PHE A 451 -0.17 0.88 -1.89
CA PHE A 451 1.16 0.62 -2.40
C PHE A 451 1.22 -0.68 -3.20
N GLU A 452 0.60 -1.75 -2.71
CA GLU A 452 0.53 -3.02 -3.44
C GLU A 452 -0.21 -2.89 -4.77
N TYR A 453 -1.34 -2.19 -4.77
CA TYR A 453 -2.06 -1.89 -6.01
C TYR A 453 -1.18 -1.14 -7.02
N PHE A 454 -0.47 -0.10 -6.56
CA PHE A 454 0.43 0.68 -7.41
C PHE A 454 1.59 -0.18 -7.96
N ARG A 455 2.18 -1.03 -7.13
CA ARG A 455 3.25 -1.96 -7.53
C ARG A 455 2.79 -2.90 -8.64
N GLN A 456 1.62 -3.50 -8.49
CA GLN A 456 1.07 -4.46 -9.44
C GLN A 456 0.64 -3.82 -10.77
N HIS A 457 0.02 -2.65 -10.74
CA HIS A 457 -0.64 -2.10 -11.93
C HIS A 457 0.14 -1.00 -12.64
N VAL A 458 0.95 -0.23 -11.90
CA VAL A 458 1.67 0.93 -12.43
C VAL A 458 3.13 0.60 -12.72
N LEU A 459 3.81 -0.12 -11.82
CA LEU A 459 5.23 -0.43 -11.99
C LEU A 459 5.49 -1.65 -12.89
N SER A 460 4.51 -2.57 -12.98
CA SER A 460 4.67 -3.83 -13.72
C SER A 460 4.29 -3.72 -15.20
N ASN A 461 3.73 -2.59 -15.64
CA ASN A 461 3.41 -2.27 -17.03
C ASN A 461 4.35 -1.15 -17.53
N PRO A 462 5.60 -1.48 -17.94
CA PRO A 462 6.55 -0.50 -18.47
C PRO A 462 6.12 0.15 -19.80
#